data_AF-A0A7X8L0X2-F1
#
_entry.id   AF-A0A7X8L0X2-F1
#
_cell.length_a   1.000
_cell.length_b   1.000
_cell.length_c   1.000
_cell.angle_alpha   90.00
_cell.angle_beta   90.00
_cell.angle_gamma   90.00
#
_symmetry.space_group_name_H-M   'P 1'
#
loop_
_entity.id
_entity.type
_entity.pdbx_description
1 polymer ?
#
loop_
_entity_poly.entity_id
_entity_poly.type
_entity_poly.pdbx_seq_one_letter_code
_entity_poly.pdbx_strand_id
1 'polypeptide(L)'
;MLYPIRTQTRYLESLDGIWQLRFEKDGYKADPSKPLTGGYSIAVPGSFNDQLTIHELRHFAGYMVYEREFFVDANILAQRPVLRFGSVTHNCEVFINGKLVAEHRGGFTPFEADLTDQLELGSNRVTVRVNNLLDHSTLPVGNLKTWEDEDGNIYYKVDENFDFFNYAGIHR
;
A
#
# COMPACT_ATOMS: atom_id res chain seq x y z
N MET A 1 7.30 -12.40 14.07
CA MET A 1 7.93 -11.30 13.30
C MET A 1 8.94 -10.56 14.17
N LEU A 2 10.24 -10.76 13.97
CA LEU A 2 11.30 -10.02 14.71
C LEU A 2 11.40 -8.57 14.22
N TYR A 3 11.83 -7.64 15.06
CA TYR A 3 12.05 -6.25 14.65
C TYR A 3 13.30 -6.13 13.75
N PRO A 4 13.26 -5.41 12.61
CA PRO A 4 14.42 -5.23 11.76
C PRO A 4 15.48 -4.39 12.44
N ILE A 5 16.69 -4.92 12.54
CA ILE A 5 17.86 -4.21 13.07
C ILE A 5 19.05 -4.42 12.15
N ARG A 6 19.85 -3.37 11.98
CA ARG A 6 21.13 -3.47 11.28
C ARG A 6 22.14 -4.16 12.18
N THR A 7 22.82 -5.17 11.65
CA THR A 7 23.87 -5.91 12.35
C THR A 7 25.04 -6.16 11.39
N GLN A 8 26.05 -6.91 11.83
CA GLN A 8 27.13 -7.37 10.95
C GLN A 8 26.63 -8.30 9.83
N THR A 9 25.47 -8.96 10.00
CA THR A 9 24.91 -9.94 9.06
C THR A 9 23.59 -9.48 8.44
N ARG A 10 23.09 -8.30 8.80
CA ARG A 10 21.81 -7.76 8.32
C ARG A 10 22.01 -6.32 7.88
N TYR A 11 21.95 -6.11 6.56
CA TYR A 11 21.79 -4.80 5.98
C TYR A 11 20.33 -4.35 6.14
N LEU A 12 20.12 -3.04 6.32
CA LEU A 12 18.80 -2.44 6.51
C LEU A 12 18.76 -1.14 5.71
N GLU A 13 17.77 -1.05 4.83
CA GLU A 13 17.47 0.14 4.06
C GLU A 13 16.00 0.49 4.24
N SER A 14 15.73 1.78 4.52
CA SER A 14 14.36 2.28 4.63
C SER A 14 13.87 2.75 3.28
N LEU A 15 12.63 2.38 2.95
CA LEU A 15 11.88 2.90 1.80
C LEU A 15 10.92 4.02 2.21
N ASP A 16 11.08 4.61 3.39
CA ASP A 16 10.34 5.80 3.83
C ASP A 16 10.71 7.02 2.97
N GLY A 17 9.77 7.94 2.83
CA GLY A 17 9.92 9.17 2.05
C GLY A 17 8.70 9.45 1.19
N ILE A 18 8.94 10.04 0.02
CA ILE A 18 7.86 10.44 -0.90
C ILE A 18 7.58 9.32 -1.89
N TRP A 19 6.33 8.92 -1.96
CA TRP A 19 5.78 7.93 -2.89
C TRP A 19 4.77 8.60 -3.82
N GLN A 20 4.52 8.00 -4.98
CA GLN A 20 3.36 8.36 -5.79
C GLN A 20 2.12 7.67 -5.24
N LEU A 21 0.98 8.34 -5.31
CA LEU A 21 -0.32 7.84 -4.88
C LEU A 21 -1.37 8.12 -5.96
N ARG A 22 -2.17 7.12 -6.29
CA ARG A 22 -3.34 7.28 -7.15
C ARG A 22 -4.53 6.51 -6.59
N PHE A 23 -5.73 7.07 -6.73
CA PHE A 23 -6.98 6.45 -6.30
C PHE A 23 -7.61 5.71 -7.47
N GLU A 24 -8.06 4.46 -7.26
CA GLU A 24 -8.85 3.73 -8.24
C GLU A 24 -10.31 4.20 -8.15
N LYS A 25 -10.66 5.20 -8.97
CA LYS A 25 -11.99 5.82 -9.05
C LYS A 25 -12.29 6.27 -10.47
N ASP A 26 -13.57 6.54 -10.77
CA ASP A 26 -14.03 7.07 -12.06
C ASP A 26 -13.54 6.21 -13.25
N GLY A 27 -13.68 4.89 -13.13
CA GLY A 27 -13.25 3.91 -14.14
C GLY A 27 -11.74 3.65 -14.20
N TYR A 28 -10.91 4.38 -13.45
CA TYR A 28 -9.48 4.13 -13.40
C TYR A 28 -9.14 2.92 -12.51
N LYS A 29 -8.36 1.98 -13.08
CA LYS A 29 -7.76 0.86 -12.36
C LYS A 29 -6.28 0.78 -12.70
N ALA A 30 -5.43 0.64 -11.69
CA ALA A 30 -4.00 0.54 -11.92
C ALA A 30 -3.64 -0.83 -12.51
N ASP A 31 -2.72 -0.83 -13.46
CA ASP A 31 -2.10 -2.05 -13.99
C ASP A 31 -0.71 -2.14 -13.34
N PRO A 32 -0.48 -3.06 -12.37
CA PRO A 32 0.78 -3.13 -11.64
C PRO A 32 1.98 -3.44 -12.54
N SER A 33 1.76 -3.95 -13.77
CA SER A 33 2.83 -4.17 -14.75
C SER A 33 3.38 -2.86 -15.34
N LYS A 34 2.62 -1.77 -15.28
CA LYS A 34 3.00 -0.46 -15.82
C LYS A 34 3.32 0.54 -14.71
N PRO A 35 4.25 1.48 -14.93
CA PRO A 35 4.48 2.57 -13.99
C PRO A 35 3.20 3.37 -13.76
N LEU A 36 3.01 3.81 -12.51
CA LEU A 36 1.93 4.69 -12.14
C LEU A 36 2.13 6.05 -12.81
N THR A 37 1.13 6.49 -13.55
CA THR A 37 1.13 7.79 -14.23
C THR A 37 0.20 8.76 -13.51
N GLY A 38 0.56 10.04 -13.43
CA GLY A 38 -0.23 11.04 -12.71
C GLY A 38 -0.37 10.73 -11.21
N GLY A 39 -1.42 11.26 -10.58
CA GLY A 39 -1.67 11.10 -9.14
C GLY A 39 -1.05 12.21 -8.30
N TYR A 40 -0.73 11.88 -7.05
CA TYR A 40 -0.26 12.79 -6.02
C TYR A 40 1.05 12.28 -5.42
N SER A 41 1.92 13.17 -4.99
CA SER A 41 3.04 12.79 -4.12
C SER A 41 2.57 12.73 -2.67
N ILE A 42 2.93 11.68 -1.95
CA ILE A 42 2.53 11.48 -0.56
C ILE A 42 3.67 10.96 0.31
N ALA A 43 3.67 11.33 1.59
CA ALA A 43 4.65 10.82 2.53
C ALA A 43 4.24 9.43 3.05
N VAL A 44 5.23 8.55 3.10
CA VAL A 44 5.18 7.25 3.77
C VAL A 44 6.34 7.21 4.78
N PRO A 45 6.09 6.91 6.07
CA PRO A 45 4.82 6.52 6.66
C PRO A 45 3.84 7.70 6.85
N GLY A 46 2.54 7.41 6.77
CA GLY A 46 1.49 8.39 7.07
C GLY A 46 0.11 7.99 6.55
N SER A 47 -0.94 8.50 7.19
CA SER A 47 -2.31 8.36 6.68
C SER A 47 -2.51 9.32 5.52
N PHE A 48 -3.17 8.90 4.44
CA PHE A 48 -3.33 9.79 3.28
C PHE A 48 -4.37 10.89 3.52
N ASN A 49 -5.34 10.60 4.39
CA ASN A 49 -6.60 11.34 4.50
C ASN A 49 -6.39 12.84 4.76
N ASP A 50 -5.41 13.20 5.59
CA ASP A 50 -5.13 14.59 5.97
C ASP A 50 -3.82 15.13 5.35
N GLN A 51 -3.14 14.36 4.51
CA GLN A 51 -1.96 14.84 3.76
C GLN A 51 -2.36 15.60 2.49
N LEU A 52 -3.52 15.27 1.92
CA LEU A 52 -4.07 15.96 0.77
C LEU A 52 -5.15 16.95 1.24
N THR A 53 -5.13 18.19 0.73
CA THR A 53 -6.11 19.22 1.12
C THR A 53 -7.44 19.09 0.36
N ILE A 54 -7.75 17.90 -0.18
CA ILE A 54 -8.92 17.64 -1.02
C ILE A 54 -9.94 16.86 -0.18
N HIS A 55 -11.04 17.53 0.17
CA HIS A 55 -12.07 16.99 1.07
C HIS A 55 -12.64 15.64 0.59
N GLU A 56 -12.92 15.51 -0.71
CA GLU A 56 -13.43 14.25 -1.28
C GLU A 56 -12.46 13.09 -1.08
N LEU A 57 -11.14 13.35 -1.24
CA LEU A 57 -10.12 12.32 -1.04
C LEU A 57 -9.95 11.98 0.42
N ARG A 58 -10.07 12.94 1.34
CA ARG A 58 -10.03 12.67 2.80
C ARG A 58 -11.00 11.56 3.21
N HIS A 59 -12.18 11.53 2.59
CA HIS A 59 -13.27 10.58 2.87
C HIS A 59 -13.35 9.44 1.84
N PHE A 60 -12.34 9.28 0.98
CA PHE A 60 -12.34 8.23 -0.04
C PHE A 60 -12.41 6.83 0.59
N ALA A 61 -13.31 6.01 0.07
CA ALA A 61 -13.43 4.60 0.39
C ALA A 61 -13.22 3.77 -0.89
N GLY A 62 -12.27 2.83 -0.86
CA GLY A 62 -11.93 2.00 -2.01
C GLY A 62 -10.45 1.63 -2.04
N TYR A 63 -9.91 1.57 -3.26
CA TYR A 63 -8.55 1.13 -3.53
C TYR A 63 -7.65 2.30 -3.90
N MET A 64 -6.43 2.26 -3.39
CA MET A 64 -5.40 3.28 -3.57
C MET A 64 -4.10 2.58 -3.92
N VAL A 65 -3.36 3.12 -4.87
CA VAL A 65 -2.10 2.53 -5.33
C VAL A 65 -0.96 3.47 -5.01
N TYR A 66 -0.05 2.99 -4.18
CA TYR A 66 1.20 3.64 -3.84
C TYR A 66 2.31 3.06 -4.74
N GLU A 67 3.21 3.89 -5.22
CA GLU A 67 4.35 3.43 -6.02
C GLU A 67 5.62 4.20 -5.70
N ARG A 68 6.75 3.48 -5.67
CA ARG A 68 8.08 4.05 -5.54
C ARG A 68 9.11 3.21 -6.28
N GLU A 69 10.12 3.87 -6.82
CA GLU A 69 11.35 3.21 -7.30
C GLU A 69 12.42 3.18 -6.21
N PHE A 70 13.22 2.12 -6.21
CA PHE A 70 14.37 1.93 -5.34
C PHE A 70 15.50 1.23 -6.10
N PHE A 71 16.74 1.37 -5.62
CA PHE A 71 17.91 0.82 -6.28
C PHE A 71 18.46 -0.38 -5.53
N VAL A 72 18.81 -1.42 -6.27
CA VAL A 72 19.38 -2.66 -5.77
C VAL A 72 20.77 -2.83 -6.34
N ASP A 73 21.76 -3.05 -5.46
CA ASP A 73 23.12 -3.35 -5.86
C ASP A 73 23.43 -4.86 -5.84
N ALA A 74 24.60 -5.24 -6.32
CA ALA A 74 25.03 -6.63 -6.36
C ALA A 74 25.19 -7.25 -4.94
N ASN A 75 25.42 -6.43 -3.91
CA ASN A 75 25.57 -6.92 -2.54
C ASN A 75 24.23 -7.38 -1.99
N ILE A 76 23.14 -6.65 -2.26
CA ILE A 76 21.78 -7.03 -1.87
C ILE A 76 21.36 -8.32 -2.59
N LEU A 77 21.63 -8.43 -3.90
CA LEU A 77 21.30 -9.63 -4.70
C LEU A 77 22.07 -10.89 -4.26
N ALA A 78 23.25 -10.72 -3.67
CA ALA A 78 24.04 -11.84 -3.13
C ALA A 78 23.53 -12.34 -1.77
N GLN A 79 22.49 -11.72 -1.21
CA GLN A 79 21.90 -12.07 0.09
C GLN A 79 20.46 -12.58 -0.11
N ARG A 80 19.72 -12.77 0.99
CA ARG A 80 18.28 -13.00 0.99
C ARG A 80 17.54 -11.67 1.21
N PRO A 81 17.13 -10.94 0.17
CA PRO A 81 16.38 -9.70 0.31
C PRO A 81 14.97 -9.97 0.81
N VAL A 82 14.51 -9.16 1.77
CA VAL A 82 13.16 -9.24 2.33
C VAL A 82 12.58 -7.83 2.37
N LEU A 83 11.40 -7.64 1.76
CA LEU A 83 10.61 -6.44 1.93
C LEU A 83 9.70 -6.60 3.13
N ARG A 84 9.66 -5.60 4.00
CA ARG A 84 8.85 -5.63 5.21
C ARG A 84 8.07 -4.33 5.37
N PHE A 85 6.79 -4.47 5.69
CA PHE A 85 5.96 -3.37 6.17
C PHE A 85 5.69 -3.55 7.65
N GLY A 86 5.76 -2.46 8.41
CA GLY A 86 5.27 -2.44 9.78
C GLY A 86 3.75 -2.54 9.83
N SER A 87 3.07 -1.84 8.91
CA SER A 87 1.62 -1.93 8.70
C SER A 87 1.18 -1.19 7.44
N VAL A 88 0.28 -1.83 6.68
CA VAL A 88 -0.48 -1.19 5.60
C VAL A 88 -1.96 -1.29 5.96
N THR A 89 -2.64 -0.14 6.09
CA THR A 89 -3.98 -0.05 6.65
C THR A 89 -5.02 0.16 5.54
N HIS A 90 -5.97 -0.76 5.30
CA HIS A 90 -6.28 -1.98 6.09
C HIS A 90 -5.81 -3.29 5.48
N ASN A 91 -6.05 -3.48 4.18
CA ASN A 91 -5.61 -4.66 3.44
C ASN A 91 -4.74 -4.22 2.27
N CYS A 92 -3.84 -5.08 1.80
CA CYS A 92 -3.01 -4.74 0.66
C CYS A 92 -2.56 -5.93 -0.18
N GLU A 93 -2.21 -5.60 -1.43
CA GLU A 93 -1.47 -6.42 -2.38
C GLU A 93 -0.16 -5.68 -2.70
N VAL A 94 0.97 -6.37 -2.65
CA VAL A 94 2.31 -5.81 -2.89
C VAL A 94 2.90 -6.44 -4.14
N PHE A 95 3.40 -5.58 -5.03
CA PHE A 95 4.01 -5.97 -6.29
C PHE A 95 5.44 -5.45 -6.36
N ILE A 96 6.33 -6.27 -6.91
CA ILE A 96 7.70 -5.88 -7.30
C ILE A 96 7.84 -6.09 -8.79
N ASN A 97 8.21 -5.03 -9.50
CA ASN A 97 8.34 -5.02 -10.97
C ASN A 97 7.08 -5.61 -11.66
N GLY A 98 5.91 -5.33 -11.08
CA GLY A 98 4.60 -5.80 -11.56
C GLY A 98 4.21 -7.23 -11.20
N LYS A 99 5.04 -7.98 -10.48
CA LYS A 99 4.72 -9.33 -9.99
C LYS A 99 4.23 -9.27 -8.54
N LEU A 100 3.12 -9.93 -8.24
CA LEU A 100 2.59 -10.04 -6.88
C LEU A 100 3.55 -10.82 -6.00
N VAL A 101 3.98 -10.24 -4.88
CA VAL A 101 4.92 -10.87 -3.93
C VAL A 101 4.32 -11.11 -2.55
N ALA A 102 3.28 -10.37 -2.17
CA ALA A 102 2.57 -10.57 -0.91
C ALA A 102 1.16 -9.99 -0.94
N GLU A 103 0.31 -10.57 -0.11
CA GLU A 103 -0.99 -10.02 0.28
C GLU A 103 -1.07 -10.01 1.80
N HIS A 104 -1.72 -9.00 2.38
CA HIS A 104 -1.91 -8.93 3.82
C HIS A 104 -3.29 -8.38 4.16
N ARG A 105 -3.89 -8.96 5.22
CA ARG A 105 -5.17 -8.50 5.77
C ARG A 105 -5.00 -8.11 7.23
N GLY A 106 -5.49 -6.91 7.57
CA GLY A 106 -5.39 -6.34 8.91
C GLY A 106 -4.37 -5.20 8.98
N GLY A 107 -4.87 -4.02 9.36
CA GLY A 107 -4.15 -2.77 9.15
C GLY A 107 -3.06 -2.41 10.15
N PHE A 108 -2.75 -3.27 11.13
CA PHE A 108 -1.94 -2.88 12.30
C PHE A 108 -0.88 -3.91 12.71
N THR A 109 -0.66 -4.93 11.89
CA THR A 109 0.33 -5.98 12.13
C THR A 109 1.34 -6.05 10.99
N PRO A 110 2.62 -6.39 11.30
CA PRO A 110 3.65 -6.45 10.28
C PRO A 110 3.55 -7.71 9.43
N PHE A 111 3.99 -7.61 8.19
CA PHE A 111 4.17 -8.72 7.25
C PHE A 111 5.43 -8.50 6.40
N GLU A 112 5.91 -9.56 5.76
CA GLU A 112 7.12 -9.50 4.93
C GLU A 112 7.02 -10.43 3.71
N ALA A 113 7.80 -10.13 2.68
CA ALA A 113 7.89 -10.88 1.44
C ALA A 113 9.37 -11.17 1.12
N ASP A 114 9.68 -12.42 0.78
CA ASP A 114 10.99 -12.79 0.24
C ASP A 114 11.09 -12.32 -1.22
N LEU A 115 12.13 -11.56 -1.55
CA LEU A 115 12.30 -10.95 -2.87
C LEU A 115 13.42 -11.59 -3.70
N THR A 116 13.97 -12.72 -3.26
CA THR A 116 15.18 -13.34 -3.85
C THR A 116 15.06 -13.51 -5.37
N ASP A 117 13.89 -13.88 -5.89
CA ASP A 117 13.66 -14.16 -7.32
C ASP A 117 13.00 -12.99 -8.09
N GLN A 118 12.82 -11.83 -7.45
CA GLN A 118 12.02 -10.72 -8.00
C GLN A 118 12.81 -9.42 -8.23
N LEU A 119 13.98 -9.29 -7.61
CA LEU A 119 14.83 -8.11 -7.76
C LEU A 119 15.75 -8.21 -8.97
N GLU A 120 15.97 -7.08 -9.61
CA GLU A 120 16.92 -6.88 -10.70
C GLU A 120 18.05 -5.95 -10.24
N LEU A 121 19.22 -6.02 -10.88
CA LEU A 121 20.31 -5.07 -10.60
C LEU A 121 19.91 -3.67 -11.10
N GLY A 122 20.06 -2.65 -10.26
CA GLY A 122 19.69 -1.27 -10.60
C GLY A 122 18.29 -0.91 -10.11
N SER A 123 17.51 -0.20 -10.93
CA SER A 123 16.20 0.32 -10.53
C SER A 123 15.15 -0.79 -10.47
N ASN A 124 14.39 -0.83 -9.38
CA ASN A 124 13.25 -1.71 -9.16
C ASN A 124 12.06 -0.86 -8.73
N ARG A 125 10.85 -1.36 -9.01
CA ARG A 125 9.60 -0.67 -8.68
C ARG A 125 8.81 -1.48 -7.66
N VAL A 126 8.43 -0.84 -6.56
CA VAL A 126 7.46 -1.38 -5.62
C VAL A 126 6.13 -0.67 -5.81
N THR A 127 5.07 -1.46 -5.99
CA THR A 127 3.70 -0.97 -6.09
C THR A 127 2.88 -1.63 -4.99
N VAL A 128 2.16 -0.84 -4.19
CA VAL A 128 1.32 -1.33 -3.08
C VAL A 128 -0.10 -0.86 -3.32
N ARG A 129 -1.00 -1.81 -3.59
CA ARG A 129 -2.43 -1.57 -3.71
C ARG A 129 -3.07 -1.74 -2.33
N VAL A 130 -3.53 -0.64 -1.75
CA VAL A 130 -4.12 -0.54 -0.42
C VAL A 130 -5.63 -0.44 -0.52
N ASN A 131 -6.34 -1.16 0.35
CA ASN A 131 -7.79 -1.16 0.47
C ASN A 131 -8.18 -0.72 1.90
N ASN A 132 -9.05 0.30 2.01
CA ASN A 132 -9.55 0.81 3.29
C ASN A 132 -11.02 0.45 3.60
N LEU A 133 -11.61 -0.46 2.83
CA LEU A 133 -12.95 -0.98 3.04
C LEU A 133 -12.99 -1.89 4.28
N LEU A 134 -14.01 -1.71 5.11
CA LEU A 134 -14.26 -2.48 6.32
C LEU A 134 -15.68 -3.04 6.28
N ASP A 135 -15.81 -4.33 6.55
CA ASP A 135 -17.07 -5.05 6.60
C ASP A 135 -17.18 -5.87 7.89
N HIS A 136 -18.14 -6.79 7.98
CA HIS A 136 -18.34 -7.61 9.19
C HIS A 136 -17.31 -8.74 9.32
N SER A 137 -16.46 -8.97 8.32
CA SER A 137 -15.36 -9.93 8.33
C SER A 137 -14.00 -9.30 8.68
N THR A 138 -13.90 -7.97 8.67
CA THR A 138 -12.66 -7.26 8.99
C THR A 138 -12.55 -6.93 10.48
N LEU A 139 -11.31 -6.69 10.93
CA LEU A 139 -11.04 -6.04 12.21
C LEU A 139 -10.26 -4.75 11.95
N PRO A 140 -10.79 -3.57 12.33
CA PRO A 140 -12.09 -3.35 12.97
C PRO A 140 -13.28 -3.64 12.04
N VAL A 141 -14.48 -3.76 12.64
CA VAL A 141 -15.73 -3.96 11.89
C VAL A 141 -16.20 -2.62 11.31
N GLY A 142 -16.64 -2.63 10.06
CA GLY A 142 -17.31 -1.50 9.41
C GLY A 142 -18.61 -1.93 8.74
N ASN A 143 -19.49 -0.97 8.46
CA ASN A 143 -20.72 -1.21 7.70
C ASN A 143 -20.51 -0.75 6.26
N LEU A 144 -20.00 -1.67 5.42
CA LEU A 144 -19.75 -1.41 4.00
C LEU A 144 -21.07 -1.29 3.22
N LYS A 145 -21.17 -0.22 2.43
CA LYS A 145 -22.21 -0.02 1.42
C LYS A 145 -21.54 0.13 0.06
N THR A 146 -22.12 -0.54 -0.94
CA THR A 146 -21.63 -0.52 -2.32
C THR A 146 -22.79 -0.21 -3.25
N TRP A 147 -22.57 0.65 -4.24
CA TRP A 147 -23.55 0.94 -5.30
C TRP A 147 -22.83 1.19 -6.63
N GLU A 148 -23.58 1.15 -7.72
CA GLU A 148 -23.10 1.31 -9.09
C GLU A 148 -23.86 2.48 -9.75
N ASP A 149 -23.17 3.30 -10.54
CA ASP A 149 -23.81 4.34 -11.36
C ASP A 149 -24.24 3.83 -12.75
N GLU A 150 -24.84 4.70 -13.57
CA GLU A 150 -25.29 4.37 -14.92
C GLU A 150 -24.15 3.99 -15.88
N ASP A 151 -22.92 4.44 -15.58
CA ASP A 151 -21.71 4.17 -16.36
C ASP A 151 -20.98 2.90 -15.90
N GLY A 152 -21.49 2.19 -14.89
CA GLY A 152 -20.92 0.97 -14.34
C GLY A 152 -19.78 1.21 -13.35
N ASN A 153 -19.58 2.44 -12.87
CA ASN A 153 -18.59 2.72 -11.83
C ASN A 153 -19.11 2.28 -10.47
N ILE A 154 -18.26 1.57 -9.72
CA ILE A 154 -18.58 1.09 -8.39
C ILE A 154 -18.09 2.10 -7.35
N TYR A 155 -18.98 2.48 -6.44
CA TYR A 155 -18.68 3.35 -5.32
C TYR A 155 -18.84 2.61 -4.00
N TYR A 156 -18.04 3.03 -3.03
CA TYR A 156 -18.05 2.48 -1.69
C TYR A 156 -18.29 3.56 -0.66
N LYS A 157 -18.93 3.17 0.44
CA LYS A 157 -18.97 3.93 1.68
C LYS A 157 -18.80 2.97 2.84
N VAL A 158 -17.93 3.32 3.79
CA VAL A 158 -17.82 2.61 5.06
C VAL A 158 -18.42 3.51 6.11
N ASP A 159 -19.52 3.06 6.74
CA ASP A 159 -19.97 3.67 8.00
C ASP A 159 -19.26 2.94 9.14
N GLU A 160 -18.32 3.60 9.81
CA GLU A 160 -17.51 3.02 10.89
C GLU A 160 -18.39 2.51 12.04
N ASN A 161 -18.05 1.36 12.60
CA ASN A 161 -18.72 0.82 13.78
C ASN A 161 -17.91 1.08 15.07
N PHE A 162 -17.18 2.19 15.09
CA PHE A 162 -16.24 2.58 16.13
C PHE A 162 -16.10 4.12 16.20
N ASP A 163 -15.64 4.64 17.33
CA ASP A 163 -15.60 6.08 17.65
C ASP A 163 -14.23 6.73 17.37
N PHE A 164 -13.69 6.47 16.18
CA PHE A 164 -12.50 7.16 15.67
C PHE A 164 -12.54 7.18 14.14
N PHE A 165 -11.84 8.15 13.53
CA PHE A 165 -11.82 8.28 12.08
C PHE A 165 -11.09 7.10 11.41
N ASN A 166 -11.61 6.60 10.29
CA ASN A 166 -11.01 5.50 9.53
C ASN A 166 -9.78 5.93 8.71
N TYR A 167 -8.71 6.33 9.40
CA TYR A 167 -7.42 6.62 8.77
C TYR A 167 -6.84 5.37 8.11
N ALA A 168 -6.33 5.54 6.90
CA ALA A 168 -5.76 4.46 6.10
C ALA A 168 -4.52 4.93 5.32
N GLY A 169 -3.80 3.97 4.73
CA GLY A 169 -2.53 4.19 4.05
C GLY A 169 -1.40 3.32 4.58
N ILE A 170 -0.15 3.67 4.26
CA ILE A 170 1.03 2.96 4.74
C ILE A 170 1.52 3.67 6.00
N HIS A 171 1.17 3.14 7.17
CA HIS A 171 1.46 3.80 8.45
C HIS A 171 2.83 3.44 9.03
N ARG A 172 3.42 2.28 8.67
CA ARG A 172 4.70 1.78 9.19
C ARG A 172 5.33 0.73 8.28
#